data_AF-A8Q1M6-F1
#
_entry.id   AF-A8Q1M6-F1
#
_cell.length_a   1.000
_cell.length_b   1.000
_cell.length_c   1.000
_cell.angle_alpha   90.00
_cell.angle_beta   90.00
_cell.angle_gamma   90.00
#
_symmetry.space_group_name_H-M   'P 1'
#
loop_
_entity.id
_entity.type
_entity.pdbx_description
1 polymer ?
#
loop_
_entity_poly.entity_id
_entity_poly.type
_entity_poly.pdbx_seq_one_letter_code
_entity_poly.pdbx_strand_id
1 'polypeptide(L)'
;MLSYASKVLSDPVVETVVIASRITRILIGSALVVGGITFGAWEGMHQYVEHVSMPERSRLSRLALYNTPEDLYGFATDEALYDWTHCSCTDSRLGMYGRHIVRAAWMAQHWGSGIEPSVMLSHRSGNSATRASTPNDLPAATENQGLHMAEQFLCTALHIAENRHLVVPDEVTSDSHAPDPAAVRLELWLASIREQLGTPLAIHQAALTCEKMYDVVPDPALRTLVATRLGTQCGLLGKTQRGEEWLDRAMQLGGMHIPMRDAVHLLLSRKTNPYITPRNERTTVSILQAWSALCAHQVSHNDAKQSLHQAQAQPKEQLKEQERDSWLMQAFRAQLAALVLTETILTRVNKEPAMPMEGDKLLHKLWAEQKQGVMAVHMAETLYALQTHKKSSVWMTLGRLLHMWTSLTDAYPSQYVHSIPITSIQQGSFAQSQAWLTLACQRAARVKEQLANDRHRGDICAQSILADANELEQEANKLLRALERR
;
A
#
# COMPACT_ATOMS: atom_id res chain seq x y z
N MET A 1 -33.88 63.17 -50.26
CA MET A 1 -34.49 61.99 -49.60
C MET A 1 -33.58 61.26 -48.59
N LEU A 2 -32.28 61.57 -48.47
CA LEU A 2 -31.40 60.97 -47.43
C LEU A 2 -31.55 61.57 -46.02
N SER A 3 -32.21 62.73 -45.87
CA SER A 3 -32.33 63.45 -44.59
C SER A 3 -33.54 63.03 -43.72
N TYR A 4 -34.45 62.20 -44.25
CA TYR A 4 -35.62 61.74 -43.50
C TYR A 4 -35.41 60.35 -42.87
N ALA A 5 -34.53 59.52 -43.43
CA ALA A 5 -34.16 58.24 -42.82
C ALA A 5 -33.34 58.42 -41.52
N SER A 6 -32.60 59.53 -41.37
CA SER A 6 -31.81 59.81 -40.16
C SER A 6 -32.62 60.37 -38.98
N LYS A 7 -33.88 60.78 -39.19
CA LYS A 7 -34.79 61.25 -38.12
C LYS A 7 -35.79 60.19 -37.65
N VAL A 8 -35.98 59.12 -38.42
CA VAL A 8 -36.91 58.03 -38.09
C VAL A 8 -36.20 56.85 -37.39
N LEU A 9 -34.86 56.79 -37.44
CA LEU A 9 -34.06 56.03 -36.49
C LEU A 9 -33.93 56.86 -35.19
N SER A 10 -35.07 56.95 -34.52
CA SER A 10 -35.38 57.64 -33.27
C SER A 10 -34.35 57.37 -32.15
N ASP A 11 -34.05 58.39 -31.35
CA ASP A 11 -33.26 58.36 -30.09
C ASP A 11 -33.32 57.04 -29.28
N PRO A 12 -34.47 56.36 -29.08
CA PRO A 12 -34.52 55.05 -28.40
C PRO A 12 -33.69 53.93 -29.06
N VAL A 13 -33.51 53.95 -30.39
CA VAL A 13 -32.64 52.98 -31.08
C VAL A 13 -31.17 53.26 -30.78
N VAL A 14 -30.78 54.53 -30.70
CA VAL A 14 -29.41 54.91 -30.32
C VAL A 14 -29.15 54.59 -28.85
N GLU A 15 -30.11 54.87 -27.96
CA GLU A 15 -30.00 54.52 -26.54
C GLU A 15 -29.91 53.01 -26.31
N THR A 16 -30.72 52.21 -27.00
CA THR A 16 -30.66 50.74 -26.90
C THR A 16 -29.31 50.20 -27.40
N VAL A 17 -28.75 50.74 -28.50
CA VAL A 17 -27.42 50.36 -28.98
C VAL A 17 -26.32 50.74 -27.97
N VAL A 18 -26.40 51.91 -27.33
CA VAL A 18 -25.43 52.35 -26.32
C VAL A 18 -25.53 51.48 -25.05
N ILE A 19 -26.74 51.18 -24.58
CA ILE A 19 -26.97 50.29 -23.42
C ILE A 19 -26.46 48.88 -23.75
N ALA A 20 -26.81 48.34 -24.92
CA ALA A 20 -26.32 47.05 -25.38
C ALA A 20 -24.79 47.01 -25.43
N SER A 21 -24.14 48.03 -26.00
CA SER A 21 -22.67 48.15 -26.04
C SER A 21 -22.04 48.15 -24.64
N ARG A 22 -22.67 48.81 -23.66
CA ARG A 22 -22.18 48.81 -22.27
C ARG A 22 -22.34 47.44 -21.62
N ILE A 23 -23.50 46.81 -21.78
CA ILE A 23 -23.76 45.45 -21.27
C ILE A 23 -22.79 44.46 -21.89
N THR A 24 -22.60 44.47 -23.21
CA THR A 24 -21.65 43.59 -23.90
C THR A 24 -20.22 43.78 -23.38
N ARG A 25 -19.76 45.02 -23.17
CA ARG A 25 -18.43 45.27 -22.61
C ARG A 25 -18.28 44.75 -21.19
N ILE A 26 -19.30 44.92 -20.35
CA ILE A 26 -19.30 44.39 -18.98
C ILE A 26 -19.30 42.86 -19.01
N LEU A 27 -20.11 42.23 -19.86
CA LEU A 27 -20.16 40.78 -20.01
C LEU A 27 -18.82 40.22 -20.49
N ILE A 28 -18.24 40.77 -21.56
CA ILE A 28 -16.93 40.35 -22.06
C ILE A 28 -15.85 40.57 -21.01
N GLY A 29 -15.83 41.75 -20.36
CA GLY A 29 -14.89 42.05 -19.29
C GLY A 29 -15.01 41.07 -18.12
N SER A 30 -16.23 40.78 -17.68
CA SER A 30 -16.49 39.81 -16.60
C SER A 30 -16.09 38.39 -17.01
N ALA A 31 -16.39 37.96 -18.23
CA ALA A 31 -16.03 36.65 -18.74
C ALA A 31 -14.51 36.48 -18.84
N LEU A 32 -13.78 37.50 -19.27
CA LEU A 32 -12.32 37.48 -19.31
C LEU A 32 -11.70 37.43 -17.92
N VAL A 33 -12.23 38.20 -16.96
CA VAL A 33 -11.75 38.18 -15.58
C VAL A 33 -12.01 36.82 -14.94
N VAL A 34 -13.23 36.30 -15.03
CA VAL A 34 -13.58 34.99 -14.48
C VAL A 34 -12.77 33.89 -15.17
N GLY A 35 -12.71 33.90 -16.50
CA GLY A 35 -11.92 32.93 -17.27
C GLY A 35 -10.43 32.98 -16.93
N GLY A 36 -9.85 34.18 -16.76
CA GLY A 36 -8.46 34.37 -16.36
C GLY A 36 -8.17 33.84 -14.95
N ILE A 37 -9.05 34.12 -13.99
CA ILE A 37 -8.91 33.60 -12.62
C ILE A 37 -9.05 32.07 -12.62
N THR A 38 -10.05 31.52 -13.32
CA THR A 38 -10.26 30.07 -13.40
C THR A 38 -9.07 29.38 -14.05
N PHE A 39 -8.55 29.90 -15.17
CA PHE A 39 -7.38 29.35 -15.84
C PHE A 39 -6.12 29.43 -14.96
N GLY A 40 -5.89 30.58 -14.33
CA GLY A 40 -4.76 30.78 -13.42
C GLY A 40 -4.80 29.85 -12.20
N ALA A 41 -5.98 29.65 -11.62
CA ALA A 41 -6.18 28.72 -10.52
C ALA A 41 -5.96 27.26 -10.97
N TRP A 42 -6.46 26.89 -12.15
CA TRP A 42 -6.30 25.55 -12.72
C TRP A 42 -4.81 25.23 -12.98
N GLU A 43 -4.09 26.09 -13.69
CA GLU A 43 -2.65 25.89 -13.94
C GLU A 43 -1.85 25.95 -12.63
N GLY A 44 -2.17 26.91 -11.75
CA GLY A 44 -1.52 27.06 -10.45
C GLY A 44 -1.62 25.80 -9.60
N MET A 45 -2.77 25.11 -9.64
CA MET A 45 -2.98 23.83 -8.96
C MET A 45 -2.09 22.73 -9.54
N HIS A 46 -1.98 22.63 -10.87
CA HIS A 46 -1.07 21.68 -11.51
C HIS A 46 0.40 21.97 -11.20
N GLN A 47 0.80 23.24 -11.16
CA GLN A 47 2.17 23.63 -10.81
C GLN A 47 2.49 23.39 -9.33
N TYR A 48 1.51 23.58 -8.44
CA TYR A 48 1.62 23.20 -7.04
C TYR A 48 1.87 21.69 -6.91
N VAL A 49 1.11 20.86 -7.62
CA VAL A 49 1.31 19.41 -7.60
C VAL A 49 2.69 19.04 -8.13
N GLU A 50 3.11 19.60 -9.27
CA GLU A 50 4.43 19.32 -9.85
C GLU A 50 5.60 19.69 -8.94
N HIS A 51 5.53 20.81 -8.22
CA HIS A 51 6.70 21.36 -7.54
C HIS A 51 6.68 21.17 -6.03
N VAL A 52 5.49 20.98 -5.43
CA VAL A 52 5.32 20.84 -3.98
C VAL A 52 4.91 19.43 -3.62
N SER A 53 3.94 18.84 -4.33
CA SER A 53 3.39 17.54 -3.97
C SER A 53 4.13 16.35 -4.60
N MET A 54 4.67 16.54 -5.81
CA MET A 54 5.50 15.60 -6.56
C MET A 54 6.87 16.24 -6.86
N PRO A 55 7.66 16.62 -5.83
CA PRO A 55 8.93 17.30 -6.07
C PRO A 55 9.94 16.34 -6.71
N GLU A 56 10.70 16.83 -7.71
CA GLU A 56 11.79 16.06 -8.30
C GLU A 56 12.84 15.76 -7.22
N ARG A 57 12.85 14.52 -6.74
CA ARG A 57 13.84 14.04 -5.76
C ARG A 57 15.15 13.78 -6.49
N SER A 58 16.23 14.29 -5.90
CA SER A 58 17.53 14.52 -6.53
C SER A 58 18.00 13.41 -7.47
N ARG A 59 18.45 13.79 -8.67
CA ARG A 59 19.20 12.94 -9.64
C ARG A 59 20.37 12.14 -9.03
N LEU A 60 20.81 12.46 -7.82
CA LEU A 60 21.89 11.78 -7.11
C LEU A 60 21.51 10.34 -6.69
N SER A 61 20.26 10.06 -6.30
CA SER A 61 19.82 8.67 -6.03
C SER A 61 19.76 7.82 -7.31
N ARG A 62 19.52 8.45 -8.48
CA ARG A 62 19.59 7.78 -9.80
C ARG A 62 21.00 7.35 -10.22
N LEU A 63 22.05 7.98 -9.68
CA LEU A 63 23.45 7.61 -9.91
C LEU A 63 24.00 6.63 -8.86
N ALA A 64 23.33 6.50 -7.71
CA ALA A 64 23.68 5.56 -6.64
C ALA A 64 23.30 4.09 -6.95
N LEU A 65 22.71 3.83 -8.12
CA LEU A 65 22.26 2.51 -8.59
C LEU A 65 23.38 1.49 -8.83
N TYR A 66 24.64 1.86 -8.64
CA TYR A 66 25.78 0.96 -8.74
C TYR A 66 26.44 0.78 -7.40
N ASN A 67 26.05 -0.26 -6.66
CA ASN A 67 26.79 -0.96 -5.60
C ASN A 67 27.96 -0.15 -5.02
N THR A 68 27.69 1.04 -4.51
CA THR A 68 28.71 1.72 -3.72
C THR A 68 28.75 0.93 -2.43
N PRO A 69 29.94 0.59 -1.91
CA PRO A 69 30.08 -0.04 -0.59
C PRO A 69 29.51 0.82 0.56
N GLU A 70 28.83 1.92 0.24
CA GLU A 70 28.24 2.91 1.12
C GLU A 70 26.75 2.63 1.45
N ASP A 71 25.95 1.91 0.63
CA ASP A 71 24.55 1.57 0.97
C ASP A 71 24.41 0.20 1.66
N LEU A 72 25.11 0.02 2.78
CA LEU A 72 25.10 -1.24 3.54
C LEU A 72 23.69 -1.67 3.97
N TYR A 73 22.84 -0.69 4.29
CA TYR A 73 21.49 -0.93 4.80
C TYR A 73 20.42 -1.00 3.70
N GLY A 74 20.73 -0.56 2.48
CA GLY A 74 19.84 -0.64 1.32
C GLY A 74 18.79 0.46 1.22
N PHE A 75 18.93 1.56 1.96
CA PHE A 75 17.91 2.62 2.01
C PHE A 75 17.89 3.45 0.73
N ALA A 76 19.04 3.68 0.10
CA ALA A 76 19.08 4.36 -1.21
C ALA A 76 18.42 3.50 -2.29
N THR A 77 18.62 2.18 -2.22
CA THR A 77 17.93 1.24 -3.12
C THR A 77 16.42 1.28 -2.92
N ASP A 78 15.95 1.34 -1.67
CA ASP A 78 14.51 1.40 -1.39
C ASP A 78 13.88 2.74 -1.77
N GLU A 79 14.62 3.84 -1.63
CA GLU A 79 14.19 5.14 -2.16
C GLU A 79 14.04 5.08 -3.69
N ALA A 80 14.98 4.44 -4.39
CA ALA A 80 14.87 4.23 -5.83
C ALA A 80 13.67 3.33 -6.19
N LEU A 81 13.39 2.28 -5.42
CA LEU A 81 12.18 1.45 -5.58
C LEU A 81 10.89 2.22 -5.28
N TYR A 82 10.92 3.13 -4.33
CA TYR A 82 9.80 4.01 -4.04
C TYR A 82 9.51 4.92 -5.25
N ASP A 83 10.54 5.51 -5.86
CA ASP A 83 10.42 6.30 -7.10
C ASP A 83 9.91 5.48 -8.31
N TRP A 84 10.09 4.15 -8.30
CA TRP A 84 9.51 3.27 -9.33
C TRP A 84 8.01 3.09 -9.17
N THR A 85 7.51 3.12 -7.94
CA THR A 85 6.09 2.88 -7.62
C THR A 85 5.28 4.17 -7.49
N HIS A 86 5.95 5.31 -7.30
CA HIS A 86 5.37 6.63 -7.19
C HIS A 86 6.08 7.60 -8.13
N CYS A 87 5.35 8.29 -9.00
CA CYS A 87 5.97 9.29 -9.87
C CYS A 87 6.35 10.53 -9.04
N SER A 88 7.64 10.73 -8.80
CA SER A 88 8.16 11.91 -8.11
C SER A 88 8.31 13.15 -9.00
N CYS A 89 8.07 13.04 -10.32
CA CYS A 89 7.94 14.18 -11.23
C CYS A 89 7.27 13.75 -12.54
N THR A 90 6.75 14.69 -13.32
CA THR A 90 6.22 14.38 -14.65
C THR A 90 7.33 14.40 -15.72
N ASP A 91 7.35 13.40 -16.60
CA ASP A 91 8.31 13.35 -17.71
C ASP A 91 7.97 14.43 -18.76
N SER A 92 8.94 15.26 -19.12
CA SER A 92 8.76 16.33 -20.11
C SER A 92 8.41 15.80 -21.51
N ARG A 93 8.80 14.57 -21.83
CA ARG A 93 8.52 13.90 -23.12
C ARG A 93 7.03 13.64 -23.32
N LEU A 94 6.24 13.53 -22.26
CA LEU A 94 4.77 13.41 -22.33
C LEU A 94 4.09 14.67 -22.92
N GLY A 95 4.82 15.79 -22.99
CA GLY A 95 4.29 17.07 -23.42
C GLY A 95 3.34 17.70 -22.40
N MET A 96 2.84 18.90 -22.70
CA MET A 96 2.00 19.65 -21.75
C MET A 96 0.76 18.87 -21.33
N TYR A 97 0.03 18.29 -22.29
CA TYR A 97 -1.20 17.55 -22.02
C TYR A 97 -0.95 16.30 -21.16
N GLY A 98 0.03 15.45 -21.51
CA GLY A 98 0.34 14.25 -20.73
C GLY A 98 0.79 14.58 -19.30
N ARG A 99 1.60 15.63 -19.11
CA ARG A 99 1.99 16.09 -17.76
C ARG A 99 0.78 16.55 -16.93
N HIS A 100 -0.18 17.24 -17.53
CA HIS A 100 -1.42 17.64 -16.85
C HIS A 100 -2.25 16.44 -16.42
N ILE A 101 -2.39 15.44 -17.29
CA ILE A 101 -3.12 14.20 -16.98
C ILE A 101 -2.43 13.43 -15.84
N VAL A 102 -1.11 13.30 -15.84
CA VAL A 102 -0.38 12.63 -14.75
C VAL A 102 -0.57 13.35 -13.41
N ARG A 103 -0.55 14.68 -13.40
CA ARG A 103 -0.86 15.46 -12.18
C ARG A 103 -2.32 15.33 -11.78
N ALA A 104 -3.24 15.27 -12.74
CA ALA A 104 -4.65 15.03 -12.46
C ALA A 104 -4.88 13.66 -11.82
N ALA A 105 -4.14 12.63 -12.24
CA ALA A 105 -4.12 11.34 -11.56
C ALA A 105 -3.65 11.45 -10.11
N TRP A 106 -2.56 12.18 -9.86
CA TRP A 106 -2.06 12.43 -8.51
C TRP A 106 -3.11 13.14 -7.63
N MET A 107 -3.74 14.20 -8.16
CA MET A 107 -4.79 14.94 -7.48
C MET A 107 -5.99 14.04 -7.17
N ALA A 108 -6.45 13.25 -8.15
CA ALA A 108 -7.57 12.33 -7.95
C ALA A 108 -7.27 11.27 -6.88
N GLN A 109 -6.05 10.76 -6.83
CA GLN A 109 -5.63 9.79 -5.81
C GLN A 109 -5.57 10.41 -4.41
N HIS A 110 -4.99 11.60 -4.25
CA HIS A 110 -4.67 12.16 -2.93
C HIS A 110 -5.72 13.14 -2.39
N TRP A 111 -6.38 13.88 -3.29
CA TRP A 111 -7.44 14.83 -2.93
C TRP A 111 -8.84 14.24 -3.12
N GLY A 112 -8.91 13.03 -3.70
CA GLY A 112 -10.17 12.38 -4.04
C GLY A 112 -10.82 12.99 -5.28
N SER A 113 -12.07 12.61 -5.53
CA SER A 113 -12.80 13.08 -6.70
C SER A 113 -13.40 14.48 -6.58
N GLY A 114 -13.29 15.11 -5.42
CA GLY A 114 -14.18 16.19 -5.01
C GLY A 114 -15.61 15.68 -4.77
N ILE A 115 -16.50 16.60 -4.35
CA ILE A 115 -17.94 16.31 -4.20
C ILE A 115 -18.57 16.37 -5.59
N GLU A 116 -19.03 15.25 -6.14
CA GLU A 116 -19.81 15.30 -7.37
C GLU A 116 -21.09 16.15 -7.15
N PRO A 117 -21.47 17.01 -8.10
CA PRO A 117 -22.71 17.78 -8.02
C PRO A 117 -23.94 16.89 -7.88
N SER A 118 -23.89 15.65 -8.39
CA SER A 118 -24.92 14.61 -8.24
C SER A 118 -25.19 14.32 -6.76
N VAL A 119 -24.15 14.17 -5.94
CA VAL A 119 -24.26 13.94 -4.49
C VAL A 119 -24.77 15.19 -3.77
N MET A 120 -24.37 16.39 -4.23
CA MET A 120 -24.80 17.66 -3.64
C MET A 120 -26.23 18.07 -4.03
N LEU A 121 -26.73 17.64 -5.21
CA LEU A 121 -28.06 17.98 -5.75
C LEU A 121 -29.09 16.85 -5.60
N SER A 122 -28.70 15.64 -5.19
CA SER A 122 -29.63 14.50 -5.01
C SER A 122 -30.54 14.60 -3.76
N HIS A 123 -30.55 15.73 -3.05
CA HIS A 123 -31.47 15.97 -1.93
C HIS A 123 -32.89 16.42 -2.33
N ARG A 124 -33.30 16.33 -3.60
CA ARG A 124 -34.64 16.81 -4.01
C ARG A 124 -35.50 15.94 -4.91
N SER A 125 -35.11 14.70 -5.23
CA SER A 125 -35.98 13.79 -5.99
C SER A 125 -36.29 12.55 -5.17
N GLY A 126 -37.43 12.57 -4.48
CA GLY A 126 -38.02 11.37 -3.88
C GLY A 126 -38.43 10.40 -5.00
N ASN A 127 -37.59 9.40 -5.25
CA ASN A 127 -37.99 8.00 -5.43
C ASN A 127 -36.78 7.16 -5.83
N SER A 128 -36.62 6.05 -5.10
CA SER A 128 -35.66 4.95 -5.26
C SER A 128 -34.30 5.14 -4.56
N ALA A 129 -34.22 4.52 -3.39
CA ALA A 129 -33.03 3.97 -2.77
C ALA A 129 -32.12 3.31 -3.82
N THR A 130 -30.79 3.48 -3.74
CA THR A 130 -29.97 2.59 -2.92
C THR A 130 -28.75 3.28 -2.25
N ARG A 131 -28.77 3.29 -0.91
CA ARG A 131 -27.67 2.82 -0.05
C ARG A 131 -26.42 3.70 0.22
N ALA A 132 -26.54 5.03 0.25
CA ALA A 132 -25.59 5.86 1.00
C ALA A 132 -26.28 6.35 2.28
N SER A 133 -26.29 5.50 3.31
CA SER A 133 -27.06 5.74 4.54
C SER A 133 -26.23 5.53 5.79
N THR A 134 -25.02 6.12 5.85
CA THR A 134 -24.40 6.64 7.08
C THR A 134 -23.40 7.76 6.74
N PRO A 135 -23.14 8.73 7.64
CA PRO A 135 -22.08 9.73 7.47
C PRO A 135 -20.67 9.12 7.32
N ASN A 136 -20.47 7.87 7.73
CA ASN A 136 -19.21 7.14 7.63
C ASN A 136 -19.00 6.49 6.25
N ASP A 137 -20.04 6.35 5.42
CA ASP A 137 -19.93 5.74 4.09
C ASP A 137 -19.55 6.76 3.01
N LEU A 138 -19.76 8.05 3.27
CA LEU A 138 -19.43 9.13 2.34
C LEU A 138 -17.92 9.23 2.03
N PRO A 139 -17.01 9.19 3.03
CA PRO A 139 -15.57 9.25 2.80
C PRO A 139 -15.05 8.08 1.97
N ALA A 140 -15.49 6.85 2.29
CA ALA A 140 -15.10 5.65 1.57
C ALA A 140 -15.63 5.64 0.12
N ALA A 141 -16.82 6.18 -0.12
CA ALA A 141 -17.36 6.33 -1.47
C ALA A 141 -16.56 7.37 -2.29
N THR A 142 -16.20 8.50 -1.68
CA THR A 142 -15.40 9.55 -2.35
C THR A 142 -13.95 9.13 -2.61
N GLU A 143 -13.38 8.32 -1.71
CA GLU A 143 -12.02 7.77 -1.85
C GLU A 143 -11.96 6.79 -3.03
N ASN A 144 -12.90 5.84 -3.10
CA ASN A 144 -12.99 4.89 -4.22
C ASN A 144 -13.23 5.60 -5.56
N GLN A 145 -14.04 6.66 -5.59
CA GLN A 145 -14.26 7.47 -6.80
C GLN A 145 -12.98 8.21 -7.24
N GLY A 146 -12.21 8.75 -6.29
CA GLY A 146 -10.90 9.34 -6.56
C GLY A 146 -9.93 8.36 -7.21
N LEU A 147 -9.86 7.13 -6.68
CA LEU A 147 -9.02 6.07 -7.24
C LEU A 147 -9.45 5.65 -8.66
N HIS A 148 -10.75 5.56 -8.95
CA HIS A 148 -11.23 5.28 -10.30
C HIS A 148 -10.89 6.38 -11.30
N MET A 149 -10.99 7.66 -10.89
CA MET A 149 -10.55 8.76 -11.76
C MET A 149 -9.04 8.76 -11.95
N ALA A 150 -8.26 8.45 -10.91
CA ALA A 150 -6.82 8.29 -11.02
C ALA A 150 -6.46 7.17 -12.03
N GLU A 151 -7.16 6.03 -11.97
CA GLU A 151 -7.00 4.94 -12.94
C GLU A 151 -7.26 5.41 -14.38
N GLN A 152 -8.34 6.16 -14.61
CA GLN A 152 -8.67 6.68 -15.95
C GLN A 152 -7.64 7.67 -16.46
N PHE A 153 -7.17 8.59 -15.60
CA PHE A 153 -6.11 9.52 -15.95
C PHE A 153 -4.80 8.79 -16.27
N LEU A 154 -4.41 7.78 -15.48
CA LEU A 154 -3.20 7.00 -15.75
C LEU A 154 -3.30 6.18 -17.05
N CYS A 155 -4.44 5.56 -17.33
CA CYS A 155 -4.68 4.90 -18.62
C CYS A 155 -4.52 5.89 -19.78
N THR A 156 -5.05 7.11 -19.64
CA THR A 156 -4.92 8.16 -20.65
C THR A 156 -3.47 8.63 -20.78
N ALA A 157 -2.74 8.77 -19.67
CA ALA A 157 -1.33 9.13 -19.67
C ALA A 157 -0.46 8.08 -20.36
N LEU A 158 -0.72 6.78 -20.12
CA LEU A 158 -0.05 5.68 -20.79
C LEU A 158 -0.30 5.70 -22.30
N HIS A 159 -1.55 5.91 -22.72
CA HIS A 159 -1.86 6.05 -24.15
C HIS A 159 -1.12 7.23 -24.81
N ILE A 160 -0.99 8.36 -24.12
CA ILE A 160 -0.19 9.50 -24.60
C ILE A 160 1.30 9.13 -24.66
N ALA A 161 1.81 8.39 -23.67
CA ALA A 161 3.18 7.90 -23.63
C ALA A 161 3.47 6.99 -24.84
N GLU A 162 2.59 6.03 -25.12
CA GLU A 162 2.69 5.11 -26.26
C GLU A 162 2.73 5.86 -27.60
N ASN A 163 1.83 6.83 -27.78
CA ASN A 163 1.79 7.70 -28.97
C ASN A 163 3.07 8.54 -29.13
N ARG A 164 3.88 8.67 -28.07
CA ARG A 164 5.17 9.36 -28.07
C ARG A 164 6.36 8.41 -27.98
N HIS A 165 6.14 7.11 -28.24
CA HIS A 165 7.16 6.06 -28.22
C HIS A 165 7.80 5.84 -26.84
N LEU A 166 7.10 6.17 -25.76
CA LEU A 166 7.45 5.79 -24.38
C LEU A 166 6.69 4.50 -24.06
N VAL A 167 7.30 3.35 -24.33
CA VAL A 167 6.61 2.05 -24.25
C VAL A 167 7.42 1.09 -23.39
N VAL A 168 6.70 0.27 -22.60
CA VAL A 168 7.26 -0.95 -22.02
C VAL A 168 6.92 -2.11 -22.96
N PRO A 169 7.92 -2.79 -23.55
CA PRO A 169 7.68 -3.95 -24.41
C PRO A 169 6.83 -5.00 -23.69
N ASP A 170 5.95 -5.69 -24.41
CA ASP A 170 5.15 -6.78 -23.83
C ASP A 170 5.97 -8.04 -23.61
N GLU A 171 7.01 -8.27 -24.43
CA GLU A 171 7.91 -9.41 -24.34
C GLU A 171 9.37 -8.97 -24.48
N VAL A 172 10.28 -9.70 -23.82
CA VAL A 172 11.71 -9.52 -23.99
C VAL A 172 12.14 -10.17 -25.31
N THR A 173 12.16 -9.39 -26.40
CA THR A 173 12.78 -9.85 -27.65
C THR A 173 14.28 -9.56 -27.62
N SER A 174 15.10 -10.37 -28.31
CA SER A 174 16.56 -10.18 -28.35
C SER A 174 17.01 -8.81 -28.91
N ASP A 175 16.11 -8.13 -29.62
CA ASP A 175 16.32 -6.78 -30.19
C ASP A 175 15.62 -5.66 -29.39
N SER A 176 14.98 -5.99 -28.25
CA SER A 176 14.25 -5.01 -27.45
C SER A 176 15.20 -4.00 -26.79
N HIS A 177 14.99 -2.72 -27.09
CA HIS A 177 15.56 -1.64 -26.31
C HIS A 177 15.12 -1.74 -24.85
N ALA A 178 16.00 -1.33 -23.92
CA ALA A 178 15.67 -1.28 -22.51
C ALA A 178 14.34 -0.52 -22.28
N PRO A 179 13.45 -1.02 -21.41
CA PRO A 179 12.13 -0.42 -21.21
C PRO A 179 12.27 1.03 -20.75
N ASP A 180 11.40 1.90 -21.27
CA ASP A 180 11.47 3.31 -20.89
C ASP A 180 11.12 3.49 -19.39
N PRO A 181 11.99 4.12 -18.59
CA PRO A 181 11.78 4.25 -17.16
C PRO A 181 10.53 5.07 -16.80
N ALA A 182 10.10 6.01 -17.64
CA ALA A 182 8.88 6.76 -17.40
C ALA A 182 7.63 5.91 -17.64
N ALA A 183 7.64 5.07 -18.68
CA ALA A 183 6.56 4.14 -18.95
C ALA A 183 6.43 3.09 -17.85
N VAL A 184 7.54 2.50 -17.39
CA VAL A 184 7.56 1.56 -16.26
C VAL A 184 6.98 2.17 -14.99
N ARG A 185 7.33 3.43 -14.67
CA ARG A 185 6.78 4.14 -13.50
C ARG A 185 5.27 4.35 -13.58
N LEU A 186 4.76 4.75 -14.75
CA LEU A 186 3.32 4.94 -14.95
C LEU A 186 2.55 3.62 -14.82
N GLU A 187 3.08 2.53 -15.38
CA GLU A 187 2.50 1.19 -15.27
C GLU A 187 2.49 0.68 -13.82
N LEU A 188 3.61 0.80 -13.10
CA LEU A 188 3.69 0.38 -11.70
C LEU A 188 2.81 1.22 -10.78
N TRP A 189 2.66 2.52 -11.07
CA TRP A 189 1.73 3.37 -10.34
C TRP A 189 0.27 2.98 -10.63
N LEU A 190 -0.08 2.71 -11.89
CA LEU A 190 -1.39 2.19 -12.25
C LEU A 190 -1.70 0.86 -11.56
N ALA A 191 -0.74 -0.05 -11.48
CA ALA A 191 -0.88 -1.29 -10.73
C ALA A 191 -1.11 -1.05 -9.23
N SER A 192 -0.45 -0.04 -8.65
CA SER A 192 -0.66 0.38 -7.25
C SER A 192 -2.07 0.93 -7.01
N ILE A 193 -2.59 1.79 -7.90
CA ILE A 193 -3.98 2.27 -7.82
C ILE A 193 -4.97 1.10 -7.90
N ARG A 194 -4.73 0.15 -8.79
CA ARG A 194 -5.57 -1.05 -8.94
C ARG A 194 -5.53 -1.98 -7.74
N GLU A 195 -4.40 -2.06 -7.05
CA GLU A 195 -4.30 -2.72 -5.74
C GLU A 195 -5.15 -2.01 -4.68
N GLN A 196 -5.07 -0.68 -4.62
CA GLN A 196 -5.85 0.13 -3.68
C GLN A 196 -7.37 0.03 -3.94
N LEU A 197 -7.79 -0.06 -5.21
CA LEU A 197 -9.19 -0.30 -5.57
C LEU A 197 -9.73 -1.63 -5.03
N GLY A 198 -8.88 -2.65 -4.86
CA GLY A 198 -9.24 -3.92 -4.22
C GLY A 198 -10.25 -4.80 -4.97
N THR A 199 -10.79 -4.36 -6.11
CA THR A 199 -11.76 -5.16 -6.88
C THR A 199 -11.08 -6.35 -7.56
N PRO A 200 -11.72 -7.52 -7.68
CA PRO A 200 -11.09 -8.69 -8.30
C PRO A 200 -10.56 -8.44 -9.72
N LEU A 201 -11.25 -7.60 -10.50
CA LEU A 201 -10.82 -7.21 -11.83
C LEU A 201 -9.58 -6.32 -11.78
N ALA A 202 -9.57 -5.30 -10.92
CA ALA A 202 -8.43 -4.40 -10.75
C ALA A 202 -7.19 -5.17 -10.26
N ILE A 203 -7.35 -6.05 -9.26
CA ILE A 203 -6.26 -6.91 -8.77
C ILE A 203 -5.73 -7.82 -9.88
N HIS A 204 -6.61 -8.39 -10.71
CA HIS A 204 -6.18 -9.21 -11.84
C HIS A 204 -5.36 -8.41 -12.86
N GLN A 205 -5.79 -7.20 -13.19
CA GLN A 205 -5.06 -6.32 -14.10
C GLN A 205 -3.73 -5.84 -13.50
N ALA A 206 -3.70 -5.51 -12.20
CA ALA A 206 -2.48 -5.19 -11.48
C ALA A 206 -1.48 -6.35 -11.53
N ALA A 207 -1.96 -7.58 -11.35
CA ALA A 207 -1.12 -8.78 -11.46
C ALA A 207 -0.55 -8.95 -12.87
N LEU A 208 -1.34 -8.76 -13.93
CA LEU A 208 -0.82 -8.82 -15.30
C LEU A 208 0.26 -7.76 -15.57
N THR A 209 0.06 -6.52 -15.10
CA THR A 209 1.07 -5.47 -15.19
C THR A 209 2.33 -5.85 -14.42
N CYS A 210 2.20 -6.36 -13.20
CA CYS A 210 3.33 -6.83 -12.41
C CYS A 210 4.08 -8.00 -13.08
N GLU A 211 3.39 -8.98 -13.66
CA GLU A 211 4.03 -10.09 -14.39
C GLU A 211 4.84 -9.55 -15.60
N LYS A 212 4.24 -8.65 -16.39
CA LYS A 212 4.93 -7.95 -17.47
C LYS A 212 6.19 -7.23 -16.98
N MET A 213 6.10 -6.48 -15.87
CA MET A 213 7.27 -5.77 -15.32
C MET A 213 8.35 -6.73 -14.80
N TYR A 214 7.97 -7.88 -14.24
CA TYR A 214 8.92 -8.87 -13.72
C TYR A 214 9.77 -9.47 -14.84
N ASP A 215 9.19 -9.67 -16.02
CA ASP A 215 9.88 -10.26 -17.18
C ASP A 215 10.73 -9.22 -17.90
N VAL A 216 10.24 -7.98 -18.02
CA VAL A 216 10.85 -6.94 -18.85
C VAL A 216 11.95 -6.15 -18.13
N VAL A 217 11.83 -5.94 -16.81
CA VAL A 217 12.75 -5.08 -16.07
C VAL A 217 13.97 -5.89 -15.56
N PRO A 218 15.21 -5.51 -15.91
CA PRO A 218 16.39 -6.27 -15.51
C PRO A 218 16.81 -6.09 -14.06
N ASP A 219 16.32 -5.05 -13.37
CA ASP A 219 16.73 -4.71 -12.00
C ASP A 219 16.26 -5.78 -10.99
N PRO A 220 17.18 -6.52 -10.33
CA PRO A 220 16.81 -7.57 -9.37
C PRO A 220 16.06 -7.02 -8.15
N ALA A 221 16.33 -5.78 -7.73
CA ALA A 221 15.64 -5.14 -6.62
C ALA A 221 14.14 -4.99 -6.93
N LEU A 222 13.85 -4.40 -8.09
CA LEU A 222 12.48 -4.22 -8.55
C LEU A 222 11.79 -5.54 -8.85
N ARG A 223 12.48 -6.52 -9.44
CA ARG A 223 11.92 -7.88 -9.64
C ARG A 223 11.54 -8.56 -8.33
N THR A 224 12.33 -8.37 -7.27
CA THR A 224 12.02 -8.91 -5.94
C THR A 224 10.76 -8.26 -5.36
N LEU A 225 10.65 -6.93 -5.47
CA LEU A 225 9.47 -6.18 -5.04
C LEU A 225 8.21 -6.64 -5.79
N VAL A 226 8.29 -6.70 -7.12
CA VAL A 226 7.19 -7.11 -8.00
C VAL A 226 6.77 -8.56 -7.74
N ALA A 227 7.71 -9.49 -7.58
CA ALA A 227 7.41 -10.87 -7.21
C ALA A 227 6.73 -10.97 -5.84
N THR A 228 7.15 -10.15 -4.87
CA THR A 228 6.51 -10.08 -3.55
C THR A 228 5.06 -9.61 -3.65
N ARG A 229 4.80 -8.56 -4.46
CA ARG A 229 3.44 -8.07 -4.75
C ARG A 229 2.58 -9.10 -5.49
N LEU A 230 3.14 -9.80 -6.47
CA LEU A 230 2.44 -10.87 -7.19
C LEU A 230 1.98 -11.99 -6.25
N GLY A 231 2.80 -12.31 -5.24
CA GLY A 231 2.44 -13.24 -4.17
C GLY A 231 1.14 -12.84 -3.45
N THR A 232 1.06 -11.59 -2.98
CA THR A 232 -0.11 -11.09 -2.25
C THR A 232 -1.34 -10.97 -3.15
N GLN A 233 -1.17 -10.44 -4.37
CA GLN A 233 -2.25 -10.35 -5.38
C GLN A 233 -2.81 -11.73 -5.74
N CYS A 234 -1.96 -12.74 -5.93
CA CYS A 234 -2.41 -14.12 -6.17
C CYS A 234 -3.22 -14.67 -4.99
N GLY A 235 -2.84 -14.34 -3.75
CA GLY A 235 -3.62 -14.66 -2.55
C GLY A 235 -5.02 -14.04 -2.57
N LEU A 236 -5.12 -12.75 -2.92
CA LEU A 236 -6.41 -12.05 -3.06
C LEU A 236 -7.31 -12.65 -4.15
N LEU A 237 -6.71 -13.18 -5.22
CA LEU A 237 -7.42 -13.87 -6.31
C LEU A 237 -7.72 -15.35 -6.00
N GLY A 238 -7.35 -15.86 -4.82
CA GLY A 238 -7.52 -17.26 -4.44
C GLY A 238 -6.61 -18.24 -5.19
N LYS A 239 -5.54 -17.75 -5.83
CA LYS A 239 -4.54 -18.52 -6.58
C LYS A 239 -3.31 -18.81 -5.72
N THR A 240 -3.48 -19.49 -4.59
CA THR A 240 -2.42 -19.67 -3.58
C THR A 240 -1.15 -20.33 -4.09
N GLN A 241 -1.26 -21.41 -4.87
CA GLN A 241 -0.08 -22.11 -5.40
C GLN A 241 0.81 -21.19 -6.24
N ARG A 242 0.22 -20.41 -7.16
CA ARG A 242 0.95 -19.42 -7.96
C ARG A 242 1.55 -18.32 -7.08
N GLY A 243 0.84 -17.93 -6.02
CA GLY A 243 1.35 -16.96 -5.06
C GLY A 243 2.57 -17.48 -4.29
N GLU A 244 2.57 -18.76 -3.88
CA GLU A 244 3.73 -19.40 -3.24
C GLU A 244 4.94 -19.43 -4.19
N GLU A 245 4.74 -19.82 -5.45
CA GLU A 245 5.80 -19.82 -6.47
C GLU A 245 6.41 -18.44 -6.68
N TRP A 246 5.59 -17.38 -6.71
CA TRP A 246 6.08 -16.00 -6.82
C TRP A 246 6.89 -15.57 -5.60
N LEU A 247 6.46 -15.93 -4.40
CA LEU A 247 7.18 -15.61 -3.17
C LEU A 247 8.48 -16.41 -3.03
N ASP A 248 8.52 -17.66 -3.51
CA ASP A 248 9.76 -18.43 -3.60
C ASP A 248 10.77 -17.78 -4.55
N ARG A 249 10.31 -17.27 -5.71
CA ARG A 249 11.16 -16.46 -6.61
C ARG A 249 11.67 -15.19 -5.93
N ALA A 250 10.80 -14.49 -5.19
CA ALA A 250 11.21 -13.32 -4.41
C ALA A 250 12.27 -13.68 -3.36
N MET A 251 12.12 -14.82 -2.67
CA MET A 251 13.07 -15.30 -1.65
C MET A 251 14.44 -15.66 -2.25
N GLN A 252 14.45 -16.23 -3.46
CA GLN A 252 15.67 -16.53 -4.20
C GLN A 252 16.41 -15.25 -4.63
N LEU A 253 15.69 -14.24 -5.12
CA LEU A 253 16.28 -12.95 -5.49
C LEU A 253 16.70 -12.11 -4.27
N GLY A 254 15.97 -12.24 -3.15
CA GLY A 254 16.24 -11.56 -1.88
C GLY A 254 17.40 -12.14 -1.06
N GLY A 255 18.13 -13.13 -1.60
CA GLY A 255 19.40 -13.62 -1.06
C GLY A 255 19.33 -14.80 -0.09
N MET A 256 18.15 -15.33 0.24
CA MET A 256 18.05 -16.52 1.09
C MET A 256 18.24 -17.83 0.31
N HIS A 257 18.11 -17.84 -1.03
CA HIS A 257 18.35 -18.98 -1.93
C HIS A 257 17.74 -20.34 -1.49
N ILE A 258 16.71 -20.31 -0.65
CA ILE A 258 15.98 -21.48 -0.15
C ILE A 258 14.47 -21.23 -0.32
N PRO A 259 13.66 -22.30 -0.48
CA PRO A 259 12.21 -22.20 -0.48
C PRO A 259 11.71 -21.54 0.81
N MET A 260 10.61 -20.81 0.72
CA MET A 260 10.09 -20.03 1.83
C MET A 260 9.65 -20.87 3.03
N ARG A 261 9.15 -22.09 2.78
CA ARG A 261 8.80 -23.02 3.86
C ARG A 261 10.04 -23.43 4.65
N ASP A 262 11.14 -23.71 3.96
CA ASP A 262 12.41 -24.09 4.58
C ASP A 262 13.04 -22.91 5.32
N ALA A 263 12.93 -21.70 4.76
CA ALA A 263 13.29 -20.45 5.42
C ALA A 263 12.60 -20.29 6.77
N VAL A 264 11.29 -20.50 6.84
CA VAL A 264 10.54 -20.42 8.10
C VAL A 264 10.98 -21.48 9.09
N HIS A 265 11.20 -22.72 8.65
CA HIS A 265 11.74 -23.76 9.52
C HIS A 265 13.14 -23.41 10.07
N LEU A 266 14.02 -22.88 9.21
CA LEU A 266 15.37 -22.45 9.60
C LEU A 266 15.32 -21.33 10.64
N LEU A 267 14.55 -20.27 10.38
CA LEU A 267 14.42 -19.12 11.28
C LEU A 267 13.81 -19.52 12.62
N LEU A 268 12.73 -20.32 12.62
CA LEU A 268 12.09 -20.80 13.85
C LEU A 268 13.00 -21.73 14.66
N SER A 269 13.89 -22.48 14.01
CA SER A 269 14.87 -23.32 14.70
C SER A 269 15.97 -22.53 15.42
N ARG A 270 16.05 -21.20 15.20
CA ARG A 270 17.10 -20.30 15.70
C ARG A 270 18.52 -20.78 15.38
N LYS A 271 18.67 -21.68 14.40
CA LYS A 271 19.98 -22.12 13.91
C LYS A 271 20.60 -20.96 13.15
N THR A 272 21.90 -20.77 13.34
CA THR A 272 22.70 -19.64 12.84
C THR A 272 22.36 -19.30 11.40
N ASN A 273 21.99 -18.03 11.21
CA ASN A 273 21.65 -17.41 9.94
C ASN A 273 22.83 -17.54 8.95
N PRO A 274 22.62 -17.81 7.64
CA PRO A 274 23.61 -17.44 6.64
C PRO A 274 23.97 -15.95 6.78
N TYR A 275 25.14 -15.52 6.31
CA TYR A 275 25.53 -14.11 6.29
C TYR A 275 24.59 -13.32 5.36
N ILE A 276 23.45 -12.87 5.89
CA ILE A 276 22.46 -12.05 5.17
C ILE A 276 22.80 -10.57 5.40
N THR A 277 22.88 -9.79 4.31
CA THR A 277 23.06 -8.34 4.38
C THR A 277 21.84 -7.67 5.02
N PRO A 278 21.98 -6.53 5.71
CA PRO A 278 20.84 -5.86 6.36
C PRO A 278 19.66 -5.61 5.41
N ARG A 279 19.92 -5.25 4.14
CA ARG A 279 18.90 -5.11 3.10
C ARG A 279 18.14 -6.41 2.83
N ASN A 280 18.86 -7.52 2.68
CA ASN A 280 18.27 -8.82 2.42
C ASN A 280 17.44 -9.30 3.63
N GLU A 281 17.84 -8.94 4.86
CA GLU A 281 17.03 -9.18 6.06
C GLU A 281 15.68 -8.45 5.96
N ARG A 282 15.68 -7.17 5.56
CA ARG A 282 14.43 -6.39 5.38
C ARG A 282 13.53 -6.95 4.29
N THR A 283 14.14 -7.36 3.19
CA THR A 283 13.45 -8.00 2.07
C THR A 283 12.83 -9.33 2.50
N THR A 284 13.57 -10.16 3.23
CA THR A 284 13.11 -11.45 3.76
C THR A 284 11.91 -11.28 4.70
N VAL A 285 11.97 -10.33 5.64
CA VAL A 285 10.84 -10.01 6.53
C VAL A 285 9.60 -9.60 5.72
N SER A 286 9.77 -8.78 4.68
CA SER A 286 8.66 -8.32 3.83
C SER A 286 8.03 -9.49 3.04
N ILE A 287 8.85 -10.42 2.55
CA ILE A 287 8.38 -11.64 1.88
C ILE A 287 7.62 -12.55 2.86
N LEU A 288 8.13 -12.73 4.09
CA LEU A 288 7.44 -13.51 5.12
C LEU A 288 6.11 -12.87 5.54
N GLN A 289 6.06 -11.55 5.62
CA GLN A 289 4.82 -10.81 5.83
C GLN A 289 3.82 -11.07 4.68
N ALA A 290 4.27 -10.98 3.43
CA ALA A 290 3.43 -11.29 2.26
C ALA A 290 2.92 -12.74 2.26
N TRP A 291 3.74 -13.70 2.67
CA TRP A 291 3.32 -15.10 2.80
C TRP A 291 2.30 -15.32 3.91
N SER A 292 2.46 -14.62 5.04
CA SER A 292 1.47 -14.66 6.12
C SER A 292 0.11 -14.13 5.65
N ALA A 293 0.10 -13.06 4.85
CA ALA A 293 -1.11 -12.51 4.26
C ALA A 293 -1.75 -13.47 3.25
N LEU A 294 -0.95 -14.11 2.39
CA LEU A 294 -1.42 -15.14 1.46
C LEU A 294 -2.13 -16.28 2.20
N CYS A 295 -1.52 -16.79 3.29
CA CYS A 295 -2.12 -17.83 4.12
C CYS A 295 -3.44 -17.37 4.77
N ALA A 296 -3.50 -16.12 5.26
CA ALA A 296 -4.72 -15.56 5.86
C ALA A 296 -5.84 -15.35 4.83
N HIS A 297 -5.53 -14.87 3.62
CA HIS A 297 -6.50 -14.70 2.55
C HIS A 297 -7.11 -16.02 2.09
N GLN A 298 -6.32 -17.10 2.08
CA GLN A 298 -6.82 -18.42 1.75
C GLN A 298 -7.93 -18.89 2.70
N VAL A 299 -7.82 -18.57 3.99
CA VAL A 299 -8.87 -18.85 4.98
C VAL A 299 -10.14 -18.07 4.65
N SER A 300 -10.01 -16.76 4.42
CA SER A 300 -11.14 -15.90 4.09
C SER A 300 -11.86 -16.35 2.80
N HIS A 301 -11.12 -16.76 1.78
CA HIS A 301 -11.67 -17.24 0.52
C HIS A 301 -12.40 -18.58 0.68
N ASN A 302 -11.86 -19.50 1.50
CA ASN A 302 -12.54 -20.76 1.83
C ASN A 302 -13.84 -20.53 2.60
N ASP A 303 -13.84 -19.60 3.57
CA ASP A 303 -15.03 -19.19 4.32
C ASP A 303 -16.10 -18.57 3.40
N ALA A 304 -15.70 -17.74 2.43
CA ALA A 304 -16.60 -17.12 1.46
C ALA A 304 -17.23 -18.14 0.50
N LYS A 305 -16.46 -19.13 0.02
CA LYS A 305 -17.00 -20.24 -0.77
C LYS A 305 -17.98 -21.09 0.04
N GLN A 306 -17.72 -21.27 1.32
CA GLN A 306 -18.58 -22.06 2.20
C GLN A 306 -19.95 -21.40 2.40
N SER A 307 -20.03 -20.09 2.59
CA SER A 307 -21.30 -19.39 2.73
C SER A 307 -22.17 -19.48 1.46
N LEU A 308 -21.54 -19.52 0.28
CA LEU A 308 -22.23 -19.73 -0.99
C LEU A 308 -22.77 -21.17 -1.15
N HIS A 309 -21.99 -22.17 -0.71
CA HIS A 309 -22.33 -23.60 -0.86
C HIS A 309 -23.15 -24.21 0.29
N GLN A 310 -23.32 -23.50 1.41
CA GLN A 310 -24.13 -23.97 2.57
C GLN A 310 -25.63 -24.16 2.25
N ALA A 311 -26.08 -23.83 1.04
CA ALA A 311 -27.41 -24.18 0.55
C ALA A 311 -27.55 -25.67 0.13
N GLN A 312 -26.45 -26.45 0.02
CA GLN A 312 -26.49 -27.84 -0.48
C GLN A 312 -25.56 -28.79 0.30
N ALA A 313 -26.12 -29.40 1.37
CA ALA A 313 -25.71 -30.63 2.09
C ALA A 313 -24.37 -30.71 2.89
N GLN A 314 -24.47 -31.32 4.08
CA GLN A 314 -23.38 -31.80 4.97
C GLN A 314 -23.10 -33.31 4.73
N PRO A 315 -21.88 -33.87 5.00
CA PRO A 315 -21.14 -33.86 6.27
C PRO A 315 -19.60 -33.82 6.12
N LYS A 316 -19.04 -32.75 5.54
CA LYS A 316 -17.58 -32.57 5.35
C LYS A 316 -16.97 -31.45 6.22
N GLU A 317 -17.59 -31.11 7.35
CA GLU A 317 -17.16 -29.94 8.14
C GLU A 317 -15.81 -30.15 8.83
N GLN A 318 -15.52 -31.35 9.34
CA GLN A 318 -14.27 -31.62 10.06
C GLN A 318 -13.01 -31.47 9.19
N LEU A 319 -13.04 -31.93 7.95
CA LEU A 319 -11.88 -31.83 7.04
C LEU A 319 -11.61 -30.37 6.66
N LYS A 320 -12.66 -29.56 6.50
CA LYS A 320 -12.58 -28.13 6.20
C LYS A 320 -12.04 -27.33 7.39
N GLU A 321 -12.48 -27.69 8.58
CA GLU A 321 -12.01 -27.11 9.85
C GLU A 321 -10.50 -27.30 10.01
N GLN A 322 -10.01 -28.52 9.74
CA GLN A 322 -8.59 -28.85 9.77
C GLN A 322 -7.76 -28.09 8.73
N GLU A 323 -8.26 -27.95 7.50
CA GLU A 323 -7.57 -27.19 6.45
C GLU A 323 -7.44 -25.71 6.81
N ARG A 324 -8.51 -25.11 7.32
CA ARG A 324 -8.50 -23.72 7.81
C ARG A 324 -7.47 -23.50 8.91
N ASP A 325 -7.48 -24.35 9.94
CA ASP A 325 -6.54 -24.22 11.06
C ASP A 325 -5.09 -24.44 10.62
N SER A 326 -4.86 -25.30 9.62
CA SER A 326 -3.56 -25.46 8.99
C SER A 326 -3.07 -24.16 8.33
N TRP A 327 -3.91 -23.45 7.56
CA TRP A 327 -3.55 -22.17 6.93
C TRP A 327 -3.31 -21.06 7.96
N LEU A 328 -4.15 -20.95 9.00
CA LEU A 328 -3.93 -20.00 10.09
C LEU A 328 -2.61 -20.28 10.83
N MET A 329 -2.27 -21.55 11.03
CA MET A 329 -0.97 -21.90 11.62
C MET A 329 0.22 -21.61 10.70
N GLN A 330 0.08 -21.76 9.39
CA GLN A 330 1.13 -21.36 8.45
C GLN A 330 1.34 -19.84 8.49
N ALA A 331 0.26 -19.06 8.51
CA ALA A 331 0.33 -17.61 8.70
C ALA A 331 1.06 -17.24 10.00
N PHE A 332 0.67 -17.88 11.11
CA PHE A 332 1.29 -17.65 12.42
C PHE A 332 2.77 -17.99 12.46
N ARG A 333 3.17 -19.10 11.82
CA ARG A 333 4.58 -19.50 11.71
C ARG A 333 5.41 -18.52 10.90
N ALA A 334 4.86 -18.00 9.80
CA ALA A 334 5.50 -16.97 8.99
C ALA A 334 5.71 -15.68 9.79
N GLN A 335 4.68 -15.23 10.52
CA GLN A 335 4.75 -14.07 11.42
C GLN A 335 5.81 -14.25 12.51
N LEU A 336 5.84 -15.42 13.16
CA LEU A 336 6.86 -15.74 14.16
C LEU A 336 8.27 -15.77 13.57
N ALA A 337 8.46 -16.34 12.38
CA ALA A 337 9.77 -16.36 11.72
C ALA A 337 10.26 -14.93 11.40
N ALA A 338 9.36 -14.06 10.91
CA ALA A 338 9.66 -12.65 10.68
C ALA A 338 9.99 -11.92 12.00
N LEU A 339 9.28 -12.23 13.09
CA LEU A 339 9.56 -11.68 14.42
C LEU A 339 10.95 -12.12 14.95
N VAL A 340 11.30 -13.39 14.79
CA VAL A 340 12.62 -13.91 15.20
C VAL A 340 13.73 -13.25 14.39
N LEU A 341 13.53 -13.06 13.09
CA LEU A 341 14.50 -12.36 12.24
C LEU A 341 14.67 -10.90 12.67
N THR A 342 13.59 -10.17 12.89
CA THR A 342 13.66 -8.77 13.37
C THR A 342 14.28 -8.64 14.75
N GLU A 343 14.04 -9.57 15.69
CA GLU A 343 14.75 -9.60 16.98
C GLU A 343 16.26 -9.87 16.79
N THR A 344 16.62 -10.74 15.85
CA THR A 344 18.03 -11.01 15.51
C THR A 344 18.71 -9.75 14.95
N ILE A 345 18.00 -8.99 14.11
CA ILE A 345 18.45 -7.67 13.63
C ILE A 345 18.71 -6.73 14.82
N LEU A 346 17.72 -6.55 15.70
CA LEU A 346 17.83 -5.61 16.83
C LEU A 346 18.97 -5.99 17.78
N THR A 347 19.12 -7.28 18.09
CA THR A 347 20.21 -7.76 18.95
C THR A 347 21.58 -7.56 18.32
N ARG A 348 21.72 -7.70 16.99
CA ARG A 348 22.95 -7.41 16.26
C ARG A 348 23.26 -5.92 16.27
N VAL A 349 22.31 -5.09 15.86
CA VAL A 349 22.47 -3.63 15.75
C VAL A 349 22.81 -2.99 17.11
N ASN A 350 22.23 -3.49 18.20
CA ASN A 350 22.51 -3.01 19.55
C ASN A 350 23.90 -3.45 20.09
N LYS A 351 24.48 -4.54 19.55
CA LYS A 351 25.82 -5.03 19.95
C LYS A 351 26.95 -4.39 19.14
N GLU A 352 26.67 -3.93 17.94
CA GLU A 352 27.67 -3.28 17.10
C GLU A 352 28.14 -1.94 17.68
N PRO A 353 29.45 -1.65 17.68
CA PRO A 353 29.99 -0.38 18.14
C PRO A 353 29.47 0.81 17.32
N ALA A 354 29.59 2.03 17.87
CA ALA A 354 29.26 3.25 17.14
C ALA A 354 30.18 3.38 15.91
N MET A 355 29.57 3.39 14.72
CA MET A 355 30.23 3.46 13.42
C MET A 355 29.81 4.76 12.71
N PRO A 356 30.55 5.25 11.70
CA PRO A 356 30.29 6.54 11.04
C PRO A 356 28.93 6.66 10.32
N MET A 357 28.20 5.55 10.07
CA MET A 357 26.84 5.54 9.52
C MET A 357 25.77 5.39 10.62
N GLU A 358 25.78 6.32 11.58
CA GLU A 358 24.89 6.29 12.73
C GLU A 358 23.40 6.48 12.35
N GLY A 359 23.13 7.24 11.28
CA GLY A 359 21.78 7.50 10.76
C GLY A 359 21.10 6.26 10.19
N ASP A 360 21.69 5.63 9.17
CA ASP A 360 21.11 4.43 8.53
C ASP A 360 21.01 3.24 9.49
N LYS A 361 21.98 3.09 10.40
CA LYS A 361 21.91 2.10 11.48
C LYS A 361 20.70 2.33 12.39
N LEU A 362 20.44 3.59 12.75
CA LEU A 362 19.26 3.96 13.54
C LEU A 362 17.97 3.71 12.75
N LEU A 363 17.91 4.09 11.47
CA LEU A 363 16.75 3.84 10.62
C LEU A 363 16.47 2.35 10.48
N HIS A 364 17.50 1.52 10.30
CA HIS A 364 17.36 0.08 10.21
C HIS A 364 16.83 -0.53 11.51
N LYS A 365 17.31 -0.03 12.67
CA LYS A 365 16.77 -0.39 13.97
C LYS A 365 15.29 -0.01 14.10
N LEU A 366 14.93 1.23 13.76
CA LEU A 366 13.56 1.73 13.88
C LEU A 366 12.62 1.01 12.94
N TRP A 367 13.06 0.72 11.71
CA TRP A 367 12.35 -0.13 10.76
C TRP A 367 12.09 -1.52 11.35
N ALA A 368 13.10 -2.15 11.99
CA ALA A 368 12.93 -3.47 12.59
C ALA A 368 11.96 -3.42 13.79
N GLU A 369 12.04 -2.38 14.64
CA GLU A 369 11.07 -2.18 15.73
C GLU A 369 9.65 -1.96 15.21
N GLN A 370 9.48 -1.19 14.12
CA GLN A 370 8.20 -0.97 13.46
C GLN A 370 7.63 -2.29 12.93
N LYS A 371 8.44 -3.11 12.25
CA LYS A 371 8.00 -4.42 11.74
C LYS A 371 7.68 -5.43 12.84
N GLN A 372 8.36 -5.39 13.99
CA GLN A 372 7.94 -6.17 15.16
C GLN A 372 6.52 -5.81 15.61
N GLY A 373 6.18 -4.52 15.58
CA GLY A 373 4.84 -4.06 15.92
C GLY A 373 3.77 -4.54 14.93
N VAL A 374 4.05 -4.48 13.62
CA VAL A 374 3.15 -5.02 12.58
C VAL A 374 2.94 -6.53 12.76
N MET A 375 4.01 -7.31 12.95
CA MET A 375 3.91 -8.74 13.20
C MET A 375 3.08 -9.03 14.46
N ALA A 376 3.22 -8.22 15.50
CA ALA A 376 2.45 -8.36 16.72
C ALA A 376 0.94 -8.18 16.48
N VAL A 377 0.51 -7.21 15.66
CA VAL A 377 -0.91 -7.07 15.28
C VAL A 377 -1.38 -8.31 14.52
N HIS A 378 -0.67 -8.74 13.47
CA HIS A 378 -1.06 -9.90 12.68
C HIS A 378 -1.14 -11.19 13.53
N MET A 379 -0.21 -11.36 14.47
CA MET A 379 -0.22 -12.48 15.41
C MET A 379 -1.42 -12.41 16.36
N ALA A 380 -1.77 -11.22 16.85
CA ALA A 380 -2.94 -11.02 17.70
C ALA A 380 -4.23 -11.44 16.99
N GLU A 381 -4.40 -11.04 15.74
CA GLU A 381 -5.55 -11.38 14.90
C GLU A 381 -5.60 -12.88 14.57
N THR A 382 -4.45 -13.46 14.22
CA THR A 382 -4.35 -14.89 13.89
C THR A 382 -4.67 -15.75 15.12
N LEU A 383 -4.14 -15.38 16.30
CA LEU A 383 -4.47 -16.05 17.56
C LEU A 383 -5.94 -15.87 17.93
N TYR A 384 -6.50 -14.68 17.71
CA TYR A 384 -7.91 -14.42 17.95
C TYR A 384 -8.80 -15.31 17.05
N ALA A 385 -8.46 -15.43 15.76
CA ALA A 385 -9.15 -16.31 14.82
C ALA A 385 -9.05 -17.79 15.22
N LEU A 386 -7.88 -18.25 15.70
CA LEU A 386 -7.69 -19.59 16.23
C LEU A 386 -8.47 -19.84 17.55
N GLN A 387 -8.53 -18.85 18.44
CA GLN A 387 -9.17 -18.98 19.76
C GLN A 387 -10.70 -18.92 19.70
N THR A 388 -11.26 -18.07 18.84
CA THR A 388 -12.72 -18.00 18.61
C THR A 388 -13.29 -19.34 18.15
N HIS A 389 -12.45 -20.15 17.50
CA HIS A 389 -12.82 -21.45 16.95
C HIS A 389 -12.76 -22.60 17.98
N LYS A 390 -11.79 -22.58 18.90
CA LYS A 390 -11.62 -23.58 19.98
C LYS A 390 -12.85 -23.74 20.90
N LYS A 391 -13.83 -22.84 20.84
CA LYS A 391 -15.11 -22.95 21.58
C LYS A 391 -16.09 -23.97 20.95
N SER A 392 -15.79 -24.55 19.78
CA SER A 392 -16.52 -25.71 19.22
C SER A 392 -16.08 -27.00 19.93
N SER A 393 -17.02 -27.83 20.41
CA SER A 393 -16.79 -28.82 21.48
C SER A 393 -15.90 -30.03 21.10
N VAL A 394 -15.37 -30.09 19.87
CA VAL A 394 -14.67 -31.26 19.32
C VAL A 394 -13.16 -31.23 19.61
N TRP A 395 -12.58 -30.04 19.83
CA TRP A 395 -11.14 -29.83 19.97
C TRP A 395 -10.52 -30.26 21.30
N MET A 396 -11.31 -30.36 22.39
CA MET A 396 -10.80 -30.84 23.69
C MET A 396 -10.32 -32.31 23.64
N THR A 397 -10.84 -33.09 22.69
CA THR A 397 -10.47 -34.50 22.48
C THR A 397 -9.19 -34.66 21.65
N LEU A 398 -8.94 -33.77 20.68
CA LEU A 398 -7.75 -33.84 19.81
C LEU A 398 -6.52 -33.13 20.39
N GLY A 399 -6.70 -32.14 21.29
CA GLY A 399 -5.62 -31.42 21.94
C GLY A 399 -4.63 -32.30 22.74
N ARG A 400 -5.01 -33.55 23.06
CA ARG A 400 -4.13 -34.53 23.71
C ARG A 400 -3.16 -35.25 22.76
N LEU A 401 -3.41 -35.26 21.45
CA LEU A 401 -2.58 -35.97 20.45
C LEU A 401 -1.56 -35.05 19.75
N LEU A 402 -1.71 -33.74 19.88
CA LEU A 402 -0.91 -32.73 19.20
C LEU A 402 -0.18 -31.81 20.20
N HIS A 403 0.65 -32.37 21.08
CA HIS A 403 1.45 -31.61 22.06
C HIS A 403 2.36 -30.52 21.45
N MET A 404 2.70 -30.62 20.16
CA MET A 404 3.43 -29.58 19.43
C MET A 404 2.57 -28.36 19.07
N TRP A 405 1.24 -28.49 19.03
CA TRP A 405 0.30 -27.44 18.61
C TRP A 405 -0.04 -26.47 19.74
N THR A 406 -0.20 -26.95 20.97
CA THR A 406 -0.44 -26.09 22.14
C THR A 406 0.74 -25.15 22.37
N SER A 407 1.98 -25.66 22.23
CA SER A 407 3.20 -24.89 22.47
C SER A 407 3.35 -23.64 21.58
N LEU A 408 2.83 -23.64 20.35
CA LEU A 408 2.90 -22.49 19.45
C LEU A 408 1.75 -21.51 19.68
N THR A 409 0.53 -22.00 19.96
CA THR A 409 -0.59 -21.12 20.30
C THR A 409 -0.44 -20.50 21.69
N ASP A 410 0.48 -21.01 22.53
CA ASP A 410 0.85 -20.43 23.82
C ASP A 410 2.01 -19.42 23.73
N ALA A 411 2.35 -18.99 22.51
CA ALA A 411 3.40 -18.00 22.27
C ALA A 411 3.04 -16.64 22.88
N TYR A 412 3.84 -16.22 23.85
CA TYR A 412 3.77 -14.89 24.47
C TYR A 412 4.88 -13.97 23.94
N PRO A 413 4.61 -12.66 23.81
CA PRO A 413 5.62 -11.69 23.37
C PRO A 413 6.97 -11.81 24.10
N SER A 414 6.94 -12.04 25.42
CA SER A 414 8.11 -12.15 26.29
C SER A 414 9.06 -13.30 25.93
N GLN A 415 8.59 -14.33 25.21
CA GLN A 415 9.40 -15.47 24.77
C GLN A 415 10.25 -15.16 23.53
N TYR A 416 9.87 -14.11 22.79
CA TYR A 416 10.45 -13.78 21.49
C TYR A 416 11.09 -12.40 21.45
N VAL A 417 10.71 -11.49 22.36
CA VAL A 417 11.20 -10.12 22.39
C VAL A 417 11.81 -9.82 23.75
N HIS A 418 13.11 -9.57 23.81
CA HIS A 418 13.87 -9.51 25.07
C HIS A 418 13.82 -8.15 25.79
N SER A 419 13.09 -7.16 25.27
CA SER A 419 13.14 -5.77 25.75
C SER A 419 11.86 -5.23 26.39
N ILE A 420 10.92 -6.09 26.81
CA ILE A 420 9.63 -5.63 27.36
C ILE A 420 9.56 -5.98 28.85
N PRO A 421 9.38 -5.00 29.76
CA PRO A 421 9.01 -5.31 31.13
C PRO A 421 7.65 -6.00 31.14
N ILE A 422 7.55 -7.14 31.83
CA ILE A 422 6.32 -7.94 31.93
C ILE A 422 5.22 -7.06 32.53
N THR A 423 4.42 -6.41 31.68
CA THR A 423 3.16 -5.84 32.12
C THR A 423 2.25 -7.01 32.48
N SER A 424 1.63 -6.91 33.66
CA SER A 424 0.74 -7.89 34.29
C SER A 424 0.17 -8.92 33.32
N ILE A 425 0.33 -10.21 33.62
CA ILE A 425 -0.32 -11.31 32.89
C ILE A 425 -1.81 -10.99 32.82
N GLN A 426 -2.29 -10.55 31.65
CA GLN A 426 -3.70 -10.31 31.44
C GLN A 426 -4.42 -11.67 31.54
N GLN A 427 -5.47 -11.73 32.35
CA GLN A 427 -6.31 -12.91 32.51
C GLN A 427 -7.58 -12.69 31.70
N GLY A 428 -7.92 -13.63 30.80
CA GLY A 428 -9.13 -13.50 29.99
C GLY A 428 -9.13 -14.37 28.73
N SER A 429 -10.29 -14.45 28.08
CA SER A 429 -10.52 -15.34 26.92
C SER A 429 -9.78 -14.97 25.64
N PHE A 430 -9.04 -13.84 25.63
CA PHE A 430 -8.18 -13.37 24.54
C PHE A 430 -6.88 -12.71 25.04
N ALA A 431 -6.41 -13.12 26.23
CA ALA A 431 -5.25 -12.49 26.89
C ALA A 431 -3.99 -12.44 26.01
N GLN A 432 -3.74 -13.49 25.20
CA GLN A 432 -2.59 -13.52 24.29
C GLN A 432 -2.71 -12.47 23.19
N SER A 433 -3.87 -12.36 22.54
CA SER A 433 -4.11 -11.33 21.51
C SER A 433 -3.96 -9.93 22.09
N GLN A 434 -4.47 -9.67 23.30
CA GLN A 434 -4.30 -8.38 23.98
C GLN A 434 -2.83 -8.08 24.30
N ALA A 435 -2.04 -9.08 24.73
CA ALA A 435 -0.61 -8.92 24.99
C ALA A 435 0.17 -8.55 23.71
N TRP A 436 -0.15 -9.19 22.58
CA TRP A 436 0.45 -8.87 21.29
C TRP A 436 0.06 -7.47 20.79
N LEU A 437 -1.21 -7.05 20.92
CA LEU A 437 -1.62 -5.68 20.58
C LEU A 437 -0.95 -4.64 21.47
N THR A 438 -0.77 -4.94 22.76
CA THR A 438 -0.05 -4.06 23.68
C THR A 438 1.41 -3.89 23.25
N LEU A 439 2.06 -4.97 22.82
CA LEU A 439 3.40 -4.90 22.23
C LEU A 439 3.41 -4.02 20.96
N ALA A 440 2.42 -4.18 20.08
CA ALA A 440 2.33 -3.36 18.87
C ALA A 440 2.28 -1.86 19.20
N CYS A 441 1.41 -1.45 20.13
CA CYS A 441 1.33 -0.07 20.60
C CYS A 441 2.66 0.42 21.20
N GLN A 442 3.32 -0.39 22.02
CA GLN A 442 4.61 -0.04 22.63
C GLN A 442 5.71 0.17 21.58
N ARG A 443 5.77 -0.69 20.56
CA ARG A 443 6.73 -0.55 19.45
C ARG A 443 6.47 0.69 18.62
N ALA A 444 5.22 0.94 18.26
CA ALA A 444 4.83 2.14 17.54
C ALA A 444 5.19 3.43 18.32
N ALA A 445 4.85 3.48 19.61
CA ALA A 445 5.17 4.62 20.48
C ALA A 445 6.68 4.87 20.58
N ARG A 446 7.49 3.81 20.72
CA ARG A 446 8.95 3.91 20.77
C ARG A 446 9.53 4.45 19.46
N VAL A 447 9.08 3.95 18.32
CA VAL A 447 9.52 4.43 17.00
C VAL A 447 9.19 5.91 16.84
N LYS A 448 7.99 6.33 17.22
CA LYS A 448 7.55 7.74 17.20
C LYS A 448 8.41 8.62 18.11
N GLU A 449 8.68 8.19 19.33
CA GLU A 449 9.52 8.93 20.28
C GLU A 449 10.94 9.13 19.74
N GLN A 450 11.52 8.08 19.14
CA GLN A 450 12.87 8.16 18.58
C GLN A 450 12.94 9.05 17.34
N LEU A 451 11.90 9.04 16.50
CA LEU A 451 11.80 9.87 15.28
C LEU A 451 11.34 11.30 15.54
N ALA A 452 10.73 11.60 16.70
CA ALA A 452 10.34 12.94 17.08
C ALA A 452 11.54 13.86 17.35
N ASN A 453 12.73 13.30 17.57
CA ASN A 453 13.97 14.06 17.67
C ASN A 453 14.37 14.55 16.26
N ASP A 454 14.35 15.87 16.03
CA ASP A 454 14.46 16.60 14.75
C ASP A 454 15.59 16.21 13.75
N ARG A 455 16.46 15.24 14.07
CA ARG A 455 17.62 14.84 13.23
C ARG A 455 17.25 14.24 11.86
N HIS A 456 16.03 13.72 11.68
CA HIS A 456 15.63 13.00 10.45
C HIS A 456 14.47 13.66 9.68
N ARG A 457 14.18 14.95 9.95
CA ARG A 457 12.98 15.63 9.42
C ARG A 457 12.90 15.67 7.88
N GLY A 458 14.01 15.49 7.17
CA GLY A 458 14.07 15.46 5.70
C GLY A 458 14.23 14.06 5.07
N ASP A 459 14.32 12.99 5.86
CA ASP A 459 14.54 11.64 5.36
C ASP A 459 13.21 10.94 5.06
N ILE A 460 13.02 10.52 3.80
CA ILE A 460 11.78 9.87 3.31
C ILE A 460 11.56 8.53 4.01
N CYS A 461 12.63 7.77 4.26
CA CYS A 461 12.53 6.50 4.95
C CYS A 461 12.07 6.73 6.40
N ALA A 462 12.61 7.76 7.06
CA ALA A 462 12.18 8.14 8.41
C ALA A 462 10.71 8.58 8.44
N GLN A 463 10.28 9.41 7.48
CA GLN A 463 8.89 9.86 7.37
C GLN A 463 7.93 8.69 7.09
N SER A 464 8.31 7.76 6.20
CA SER A 464 7.53 6.55 5.92
C SER A 464 7.40 5.67 7.16
N ILE A 465 8.51 5.41 7.87
CA ILE A 465 8.49 4.61 9.10
C ILE A 465 7.62 5.29 10.17
N LEU A 466 7.66 6.62 10.27
CA LEU A 466 6.82 7.38 11.19
C LEU A 466 5.33 7.30 10.82
N ALA A 467 5.00 7.42 9.54
CA ALA A 467 3.63 7.28 9.04
C ALA A 467 3.09 5.88 9.36
N ASP A 468 3.85 4.84 9.01
CA ASP A 468 3.49 3.45 9.28
C ASP A 468 3.34 3.19 10.79
N ALA A 469 4.18 3.78 11.64
CA ALA A 469 4.07 3.65 13.09
C ALA A 469 2.81 4.33 13.65
N ASN A 470 2.41 5.48 13.09
CA ASN A 470 1.17 6.15 13.49
C ASN A 470 -0.07 5.33 13.11
N GLU A 471 -0.09 4.79 11.89
CA GLU A 471 -1.19 3.93 11.42
C GLU A 471 -1.29 2.66 12.30
N LEU A 472 -0.15 2.00 12.53
CA LEU A 472 -0.07 0.82 13.39
C LEU A 472 -0.61 1.06 14.80
N GLU A 473 -0.25 2.19 15.42
CA GLU A 473 -0.76 2.54 16.75
C GLU A 473 -2.28 2.76 16.74
N GLN A 474 -2.80 3.41 15.71
CA GLN A 474 -4.24 3.64 15.58
C GLN A 474 -5.01 2.32 15.41
N GLU A 475 -4.52 1.44 14.54
CA GLU A 475 -5.10 0.12 14.30
C GLU A 475 -5.04 -0.77 15.55
N ALA A 476 -3.87 -0.88 16.17
CA ALA A 476 -3.69 -1.69 17.37
C ALA A 476 -4.60 -1.22 18.52
N ASN A 477 -4.73 0.09 18.74
CA ASN A 477 -5.64 0.65 19.74
C ASN A 477 -7.11 0.39 19.41
N LYS A 478 -7.50 0.46 18.12
CA LYS A 478 -8.85 0.14 17.68
C LYS A 478 -9.19 -1.33 17.97
N LEU A 479 -8.29 -2.25 17.67
CA LEU A 479 -8.44 -3.68 17.93
C LEU A 479 -8.47 -3.98 19.45
N LEU A 480 -7.61 -3.33 20.23
CA LEU A 480 -7.57 -3.49 21.69
C LEU A 480 -8.92 -3.12 22.31
N ARG A 481 -9.46 -1.95 21.95
CA ARG A 481 -10.80 -1.50 22.39
C ARG A 481 -11.91 -2.44 21.94
N ALA A 482 -11.77 -3.06 20.77
CA ALA A 482 -12.75 -4.02 20.28
C ALA A 482 -12.72 -5.34 21.09
N LEU A 483 -11.53 -5.77 21.55
CA LEU A 483 -11.39 -6.93 22.44
C LEU A 483 -11.87 -6.64 23.85
N GLU A 484 -11.65 -5.44 24.40
CA GLU A 484 -12.11 -5.06 25.74
C GLU A 484 -13.64 -4.99 25.85
N ARG A 485 -14.35 -4.78 24.74
CA ARG A 485 -15.83 -4.76 24.69
C ARG A 485 -16.47 -6.14 24.61
N ARG A 486 -15.69 -7.19 24.36
CA ARG A 486 -16.15 -8.59 24.23
C ARG A 486 -15.90 -9.34 25.51
#